data_AF-A0A2A6RHT1-F1
#
_entry.id   AF-A0A2A6RHT1-F1
#
_cell.length_a   1.000
_cell.length_b   1.000
_cell.length_c   1.000
_cell.angle_alpha   90.00
_cell.angle_beta   90.00
_cell.angle_gamma   90.00
#
_symmetry.space_group_name_H-M   'P 1'
#
loop_
_entity.id
_entity.type
_entity.pdbx_description
1 polymer ?
#
loop_
_entity_poly.entity_id
_entity_poly.type
_entity_poly.pdbx_seq_one_letter_code
_entity_poly.pdbx_strand_id
1 'polypeptide(L)' 'MYDLGIVPGTVLRVMTVAPFAGPLMLEVNNQTLALDPSLARDIGVDEAEEET' A
#
# COMPACT_ATOMS: atom_id res chain seq x y z
N MET A 1 11.21 -6.34 -0.29
CA MET A 1 10.28 -5.40 0.37
C MET A 1 10.96 -4.08 0.73
N TYR A 2 12.20 -4.11 1.28
CA TYR A 2 13.01 -2.90 1.52
C TYR A 2 13.28 -2.02 0.28
N ASP A 3 13.39 -2.62 -0.92
CA ASP A 3 13.60 -1.86 -2.16
C ASP A 3 12.39 -1.02 -2.61
N LEU A 4 11.20 -1.25 -2.06
CA LEU A 4 9.97 -0.52 -2.42
C LEU A 4 9.69 0.66 -1.48
N GLY A 5 10.52 0.87 -0.46
CA GLY A 5 10.32 1.94 0.54
C GLY A 5 9.16 1.68 1.52
N ILE A 6 8.55 0.48 1.47
CA ILE A 6 7.52 0.04 2.41
C ILE A 6 8.23 -0.66 3.57
N VAL A 7 8.36 0.06 4.67
CA VAL A 7 8.96 -0.42 5.93
C VAL A 7 8.02 -0.13 7.09
N PRO A 8 8.21 -0.77 8.27
CA PRO A 8 7.40 -0.46 9.44
C PRO A 8 7.44 1.04 9.77
N GLY A 9 6.27 1.63 9.97
CA GLY A 9 6.09 3.08 10.19
C GLY A 9 5.89 3.91 8.93
N THR A 10 5.97 3.31 7.73
CA THR A 10 5.61 4.00 6.49
C THR A 10 4.10 4.22 6.43
N VAL A 11 3.68 5.48 6.27
CA VAL A 11 2.29 5.83 5.95
C VAL A 11 2.08 5.68 4.45
N LEU A 12 0.99 5.02 4.09
CA LEU A 12 0.63 4.73 2.71
C LEU A 12 -0.86 4.96 2.50
N ARG A 13 -1.23 5.30 1.27
CA ARG A 13 -2.62 5.52 0.87
C ARG A 13 -3.01 4.53 -0.22
N VAL A 14 -4.14 3.84 -0.02
CA VAL A 14 -4.71 3.01 -1.08
C VAL A 14 -5.41 3.93 -2.09
N MET A 15 -4.92 3.95 -3.32
CA MET A 15 -5.47 4.79 -4.40
C MET A 15 -6.59 4.06 -5.13
N THR A 16 -6.32 2.84 -5.60
CA THR A 16 -7.27 2.05 -6.38
C THR A 16 -7.06 0.56 -6.15
N VAL A 17 -8.16 -0.20 -6.15
CA VAL A 17 -8.13 -1.66 -6.19
C VAL A 17 -8.54 -2.08 -7.60
N ALA A 18 -7.63 -2.69 -8.37
CA ALA A 18 -7.97 -3.16 -9.71
C ALA A 18 -8.94 -4.37 -9.64
N PRO A 19 -9.88 -4.50 -10.60
CA PRO A 19 -10.84 -5.60 -10.60
C PRO A 19 -10.15 -6.96 -10.86
N PHE A 20 -10.83 -8.06 -10.51
CA PHE A 20 -10.41 -9.44 -10.83
C PHE A 20 -8.99 -9.82 -10.38
N ALA A 21 -8.65 -9.57 -9.11
CA ALA A 21 -7.34 -9.88 -8.55
C ALA A 21 -6.16 -9.11 -9.20
N GLY A 22 -6.44 -7.98 -9.85
CA GLY A 22 -5.41 -7.04 -10.27
C GLY A 22 -4.69 -6.38 -9.08
N PRO A 23 -3.60 -5.66 -9.35
CA PRO A 23 -2.79 -5.06 -8.30
C PRO A 23 -3.53 -3.96 -7.53
N LEU A 24 -3.13 -3.79 -6.28
CA LEU A 24 -3.44 -2.63 -5.44
C LEU A 24 -2.53 -1.48 -5.85
N MET A 25 -3.12 -0.37 -6.25
CA MET A 25 -2.38 0.86 -6.51
C MET A 25 -2.26 1.63 -5.20
N LEU A 26 -1.04 1.82 -4.73
CA LEU A 26 -0.70 2.49 -3.48
C LEU A 26 0.06 3.78 -3.79
N GLU A 27 -0.12 4.80 -2.95
CA GLU A 27 0.76 5.95 -2.89
C GLU A 27 1.63 5.85 -1.63
N VAL A 28 2.95 5.87 -1.83
CA VAL A 28 3.97 5.76 -0.78
C VAL A 28 5.06 6.78 -1.08
N ASN A 29 5.36 7.69 -0.15
CA ASN A 29 6.41 8.70 -0.32
C ASN A 29 6.30 9.49 -1.65
N ASN A 30 5.09 9.90 -2.03
CA ASN A 30 4.76 10.57 -3.30
C ASN A 30 5.07 9.74 -4.57
N GLN A 31 5.20 8.42 -4.44
CA GLN A 31 5.35 7.51 -5.55
C GLN A 31 4.15 6.58 -5.64
N THR A 32 3.69 6.31 -6.86
CA THR A 32 2.65 5.33 -7.11
C THR A 32 3.29 3.95 -7.30
N LEU A 33 2.84 2.99 -6.52
CA LEU A 33 3.30 1.61 -6.57
C LEU A 33 2.14 0.65 -6.89
N ALA A 34 2.41 -0.36 -7.70
CA ALA A 34 1.51 -1.49 -7.88
C ALA A 34 1.94 -2.63 -6.95
N LEU A 35 1.05 -3.06 -6.07
CA LEU A 35 1.26 -4.14 -5.12
C LEU A 35 0.38 -5.34 -5.45
N ASP A 36 0.99 -6.52 -5.59
CA ASP A 36 0.23 -7.75 -5.79
C ASP A 36 -0.64 -8.07 -4.56
N PRO A 37 -1.91 -8.47 -4.73
CA PRO A 37 -2.79 -8.81 -3.61
C PRO A 37 -2.26 -9.94 -2.71
N SER A 38 -1.47 -10.86 -3.27
CA SER A 38 -0.86 -11.96 -2.51
C SER A 38 0.17 -11.42 -1.52
N LEU A 39 0.97 -10.43 -1.95
CA LEU A 39 1.96 -9.77 -1.10
C LEU A 39 1.29 -8.85 -0.09
N ALA A 40 0.22 -8.16 -0.49
CA ALA A 40 -0.54 -7.26 0.39
C ALA A 40 -1.14 -7.97 1.62
N ARG A 41 -1.53 -9.23 1.48
CA ARG A 41 -2.07 -10.06 2.58
C ARG A 41 -1.08 -10.30 3.71
N ASP A 42 0.21 -10.23 3.42
CA ASP A 42 1.28 -10.45 4.39
C ASP A 42 1.73 -9.15 5.08
N ILE A 43 1.14 -7.99 4.73
CA ILE A 43 1.47 -6.69 5.31
C ILE A 43 0.49 -6.35 6.41
N GLY A 44 0.97 -6.29 7.66
CA GLY A 44 0.21 -5.72 8.77
C GLY A 44 0.17 -4.19 8.64
N VAL A 45 -1.03 -3.62 8.70
CA VAL A 45 -1.26 -2.17 8.69
C VAL A 45 -2.18 -1.80 9.84
N ASP A 46 -1.93 -0.64 10.43
CA ASP A 46 -2.83 0.00 11.38
C ASP A 46 -3.59 1.12 10.68
N GLU A 47 -4.85 1.35 11.07
CA GLU A 47 -5.62 2.50 10.57
C GLU A 47 -4.97 3.79 11.07
N ALA A 48 -4.53 4.63 10.14
CA ALA A 48 -4.12 5.98 10.45
C ALA A 48 -5.37 6.87 10.47
N GLU A 49 -5.57 7.61 11.56
CA GLU A 49 -6.64 8.61 11.62
C GLU A 49 -6.38 9.70 10.57
N GLU A 50 -7.26 9.82 9.58
CA GLU A 50 -7.27 11.00 8.70
C GLU A 50 -7.75 12.20 9.54
N GLU A 51 -6.82 13.05 9.98
CA GLU A 51 -7.13 14.34 10.59
C GLU A 51 -7.92 15.18 9.57
N THR A 52 -9.22 15.33 9.80
CA THR A 52 -10.18 16.07 8.97
C THR A 52 -10.15 17.57 9.26
#